data_AF-A0A259CAW8-F1
#
_entry.id   AF-A0A259CAW8-F1
#
_cell.length_a   1.000
_cell.length_b   1.000
_cell.length_c   1.000
_cell.angle_alpha   90.00
_cell.angle_beta   90.00
_cell.angle_gamma   90.00
#
_symmetry.space_group_name_H-M   'P 1'
#
loop_
_entity.id
_entity.type
_entity.pdbx_description
1 polymer ?
#
loop_
_entity_poly.entity_id
_entity_poly.type
_entity_poly.pdbx_seq_one_letter_code
_entity_poly.pdbx_strand_id
1 'polypeptide(L)'
;MPRAYVPAAIARQPWGVLLPLMALVGFGAAVLDSAAGGRFDIWALSHLVRFSVFLVMAMIIARLPQQLFRQMALPAYGVLCALLVLVELIGGMGGGSQRWLNLGFMTLQPSELMKPG
;
A
#
# COMPACT_ATOMS: atom_id res chain seq x y z
N MET A 1 -32.31 -1.52 -23.82
CA MET A 1 -31.44 -0.67 -22.95
C MET A 1 -31.21 -1.43 -21.65
N PRO A 2 -30.08 -2.12 -21.45
CA PRO A 2 -29.94 -2.95 -20.27
C PRO A 2 -29.69 -2.08 -19.04
N ARG A 3 -30.55 -2.25 -18.05
CA ARG A 3 -30.52 -1.61 -16.73
C ARG A 3 -29.25 -2.04 -16.00
N ALA A 4 -28.33 -1.12 -15.75
CA ALA A 4 -27.20 -1.38 -14.87
C ALA A 4 -27.71 -1.47 -13.43
N TYR A 5 -27.88 -2.68 -12.92
CA TYR A 5 -28.20 -2.97 -11.51
C TYR A 5 -27.10 -2.54 -10.52
N VAL A 6 -25.96 -2.06 -11.03
CA VAL A 6 -24.77 -1.77 -10.24
C VAL A 6 -24.66 -0.25 -10.01
N PRO A 7 -24.50 0.21 -8.75
CA PRO A 7 -24.24 1.61 -8.44
C PRO A 7 -23.07 2.17 -9.25
N ALA A 8 -23.22 3.40 -9.77
CA ALA A 8 -22.20 4.04 -10.62
C ALA A 8 -20.81 4.14 -9.94
N ALA A 9 -20.77 4.25 -8.61
CA ALA A 9 -19.52 4.28 -7.84
C ALA A 9 -18.73 2.95 -7.91
N ILE A 10 -19.45 1.82 -8.02
CA ILE A 10 -18.88 0.47 -8.16
C ILE A 10 -18.50 0.24 -9.62
N ALA A 11 -19.37 0.61 -10.56
CA ALA A 11 -19.12 0.41 -12.00
C ALA A 11 -17.88 1.17 -12.53
N ARG A 12 -17.55 2.33 -11.94
CA ARG A 12 -16.42 3.18 -12.38
C ARG A 12 -15.04 2.68 -11.95
N GLN A 13 -14.95 1.67 -11.08
CA GLN A 13 -13.65 1.16 -10.62
C GLN A 13 -12.93 0.42 -11.76
N PRO A 14 -11.58 0.44 -11.80
CA PRO A 14 -10.80 -0.26 -12.81
C PRO A 14 -10.77 -1.78 -12.55
N TRP A 15 -11.92 -2.45 -12.77
CA TRP A 15 -12.10 -3.88 -12.52
C TRP A 15 -11.07 -4.76 -13.26
N GLY A 16 -10.61 -4.33 -14.43
CA GLY A 16 -9.56 -5.02 -15.18
C GLY A 16 -8.21 -5.12 -14.44
N VAL A 17 -7.95 -4.22 -13.48
CA VAL A 17 -6.75 -4.26 -12.62
C VAL A 17 -7.07 -4.87 -11.26
N LEU A 18 -8.22 -4.52 -10.68
CA LEU A 18 -8.61 -5.00 -9.35
C LEU A 18 -8.80 -6.52 -9.29
N LEU A 19 -9.44 -7.12 -10.30
CA LEU A 19 -9.67 -8.57 -10.33
C LEU A 19 -8.37 -9.39 -10.35
N PRO A 20 -7.41 -9.16 -11.27
CA PRO A 20 -6.14 -9.90 -11.26
C PRO A 20 -5.32 -9.61 -9.99
N LEU A 21 -5.37 -8.38 -9.46
CA LEU A 21 -4.70 -8.04 -8.20
C LEU A 21 -5.27 -8.87 -7.02
N MET A 22 -6.60 -8.93 -6.90
CA MET A 22 -7.26 -9.72 -5.86
C MET A 22 -6.98 -11.22 -6.01
N ALA A 23 -6.96 -11.73 -7.25
CA ALA A 23 -6.60 -13.12 -7.52
C ALA A 23 -5.15 -13.43 -7.11
N LEU A 24 -4.20 -12.54 -7.44
CA LEU A 24 -2.80 -12.69 -7.09
C LEU A 24 -2.59 -12.69 -5.57
N VAL A 25 -3.27 -11.79 -4.86
CA VAL A 25 -3.19 -11.72 -3.39
C VAL A 25 -3.84 -12.95 -2.74
N GLY A 26 -4.99 -13.39 -3.24
CA GLY A 26 -5.63 -14.63 -2.77
C GLY A 26 -4.73 -15.85 -2.96
N PHE A 27 -4.09 -15.96 -4.12
CA PHE A 27 -3.11 -17.00 -4.39
C PHE A 27 -1.89 -16.89 -3.46
N GLY A 28 -1.34 -15.68 -3.27
CA GLY A 28 -0.24 -15.43 -2.34
C GLY A 28 -0.58 -15.83 -0.89
N ALA A 29 -1.79 -15.54 -0.43
CA ALA A 29 -2.28 -15.96 0.88
C ALA A 29 -2.35 -17.49 1.00
N ALA A 30 -2.81 -18.20 -0.04
CA ALA A 30 -2.84 -19.66 -0.07
C ALA A 30 -1.42 -20.27 -0.03
N VAL A 31 -0.47 -19.67 -0.74
CA VAL A 31 0.95 -20.09 -0.70
C VAL A 31 1.56 -19.87 0.68
N LEU A 32 1.26 -18.73 1.33
CA LEU A 32 1.74 -18.44 2.68
C LEU A 32 1.15 -19.37 3.73
N ASP A 33 -0.13 -19.71 3.61
CA ASP A 33 -0.78 -20.69 4.48
C ASP A 33 -0.16 -22.10 4.31
N SER A 34 0.10 -22.49 3.07
CA SER A 34 0.80 -23.74 2.75
C SER A 34 2.23 -23.78 3.33
N ALA A 35 2.99 -22.70 3.17
CA ALA A 35 4.34 -22.58 3.74
C ALA A 35 4.36 -22.56 5.27
N ALA A 36 3.27 -22.12 5.90
CA ALA A 36 3.08 -22.13 7.35
C ALA A 36 2.64 -23.49 7.92
N GLY A 37 2.40 -24.49 7.07
CA GLY A 37 1.87 -25.79 7.48
C GLY A 37 0.38 -25.77 7.83
N GLY A 38 -0.41 -24.91 7.18
CA GLY A 38 -1.86 -24.74 7.42
C GLY A 38 -2.21 -23.82 8.59
N ARG A 39 -1.23 -23.04 9.06
CA ARG A 39 -1.40 -22.02 10.10
C ARG A 39 -1.65 -20.65 9.50
N PHE A 40 -2.93 -20.38 9.26
CA PHE A 40 -3.40 -19.14 8.63
C PHE A 40 -3.04 -17.87 9.43
N ASP A 41 -2.92 -18.00 10.75
CA ASP A 41 -2.66 -16.92 11.71
C ASP A 41 -1.31 -16.21 11.52
N ILE A 42 -0.28 -16.91 11.03
CA ILE A 42 1.09 -16.38 11.05
C ILE A 42 1.35 -15.38 9.92
N TRP A 43 1.07 -15.80 8.69
CA TRP A 43 1.53 -15.10 7.49
C TRP A 43 0.37 -14.70 6.58
N ALA A 44 -0.58 -15.61 6.36
CA ALA A 44 -1.71 -15.37 5.47
C ALA A 44 -2.65 -14.27 6.02
N LEU A 45 -2.95 -14.30 7.33
CA LEU A 45 -3.81 -13.30 7.97
C LEU A 45 -3.20 -11.89 7.88
N SER A 46 -1.92 -11.74 8.27
CA SER A 46 -1.25 -10.43 8.21
C SER A 46 -1.11 -9.91 6.77
N HIS A 47 -0.92 -10.80 5.80
CA HIS A 47 -0.91 -10.47 4.36
C HIS A 47 -2.26 -9.92 3.89
N LEU A 48 -3.36 -10.61 4.20
CA LEU A 48 -4.71 -10.21 3.81
C LEU A 48 -5.20 -8.94 4.53
N VAL A 49 -4.87 -8.79 5.82
CA VAL A 49 -5.20 -7.57 6.59
C VAL A 49 -4.48 -6.36 6.03
N ARG A 50 -3.17 -6.47 5.72
CA ARG A 50 -2.44 -5.37 5.09
C ARG A 50 -3.03 -5.03 3.73
N PHE A 51 -3.30 -6.03 2.89
CA PHE A 51 -3.92 -5.81 1.59
C PHE A 51 -5.27 -5.10 1.70
N SER A 52 -6.15 -5.53 2.62
CA SER A 52 -7.47 -4.91 2.78
C SER A 52 -7.37 -3.47 3.27
N VAL A 53 -6.46 -3.17 4.22
CA VAL A 53 -6.20 -1.80 4.69
C VAL A 53 -5.71 -0.91 3.54
N PHE A 54 -4.73 -1.36 2.75
CA PHE A 54 -4.23 -0.58 1.61
C PHE A 54 -5.24 -0.44 0.48
N LEU A 55 -6.08 -1.46 0.25
CA LEU A 55 -7.16 -1.39 -0.74
C LEU A 55 -8.21 -0.35 -0.32
N VAL A 56 -8.65 -0.36 0.93
CA VAL A 56 -9.58 0.65 1.46
C VAL A 56 -8.95 2.05 1.38
N MET A 57 -7.69 2.19 1.75
CA MET A 57 -6.96 3.45 1.63
C MET A 57 -6.91 3.94 0.17
N ALA A 58 -6.59 3.07 -0.79
CA ALA A 58 -6.58 3.41 -2.21
C ALA A 58 -7.97 3.85 -2.70
N MET A 59 -9.04 3.18 -2.25
CA MET A 59 -10.42 3.54 -2.59
C MET A 59 -10.85 4.90 -2.02
N ILE A 60 -10.32 5.29 -0.85
CA ILE A 60 -10.53 6.63 -0.26
C ILE A 60 -9.74 7.67 -1.06
N ILE A 61 -8.46 7.41 -1.34
CA ILE A 61 -7.58 8.29 -2.11
C ILE A 61 -8.15 8.55 -3.51
N ALA A 62 -8.70 7.52 -4.16
CA ALA A 62 -9.33 7.62 -5.47
C ALA A 62 -10.56 8.55 -5.51
N ARG A 63 -11.16 8.86 -4.35
CA ARG A 63 -12.27 9.81 -4.22
C ARG A 63 -11.82 11.23 -3.88
N LEU A 64 -10.55 11.44 -3.55
CA LEU A 64 -10.02 12.77 -3.22
C LEU A 64 -9.87 13.62 -4.50
N PRO A 65 -10.18 14.93 -4.43
CA PRO A 65 -10.07 15.81 -5.59
C PRO A 65 -8.60 16.01 -5.99
N GLN A 66 -8.33 16.02 -7.29
CA GLN A 66 -6.97 16.21 -7.84
C GLN A 66 -6.29 17.50 -7.34
N GLN A 67 -7.09 18.54 -7.05
CA GLN A 67 -6.60 19.81 -6.51
C GLN A 67 -5.89 19.65 -5.16
N LEU A 68 -6.35 18.74 -4.30
CA LEU A 68 -5.71 18.45 -3.02
C LEU A 68 -4.29 17.94 -3.24
N PHE A 69 -4.11 16.98 -4.15
CA PHE A 69 -2.79 16.44 -4.49
C PHE A 69 -1.86 17.52 -5.06
N ARG A 70 -2.39 18.42 -5.90
CA ARG A 70 -1.59 19.52 -6.47
C ARG A 70 -1.10 20.51 -5.41
N GLN A 71 -1.96 20.84 -4.44
CA GLN A 71 -1.59 21.72 -3.32
C GLN A 71 -0.65 21.02 -2.32
N MET A 72 -0.84 19.72 -2.12
CA MET A 72 -0.02 18.92 -1.22
C MET A 72 1.33 18.47 -1.84
N ALA A 73 1.52 18.60 -3.15
CA ALA A 73 2.73 18.12 -3.82
C ALA A 73 4.03 18.71 -3.24
N LEU A 74 4.10 20.05 -3.13
CA LEU A 74 5.27 20.74 -2.55
C LEU A 74 5.51 20.44 -1.07
N PRO A 75 4.51 20.55 -0.17
CA PRO A 75 4.73 20.21 1.24
C PRO A 75 5.02 18.72 1.44
N ALA A 76 4.38 17.82 0.67
CA ALA A 76 4.68 16.39 0.73
C ALA A 76 6.13 16.10 0.30
N TYR A 77 6.61 16.74 -0.78
CA TYR A 77 8.00 16.63 -1.21
C TYR A 77 8.98 17.09 -0.11
N GLY A 78 8.72 18.24 0.53
CA GLY A 78 9.54 18.72 1.64
C GLY A 78 9.58 17.74 2.82
N VAL A 79 8.44 17.16 3.18
CA VAL A 79 8.36 16.12 4.22
C VAL A 79 9.15 14.87 3.83
N LEU A 80 9.08 14.44 2.56
CA LEU A 80 9.84 13.28 2.07
C LEU A 80 11.35 13.52 2.09
N CYS A 81 11.82 14.71 1.73
CA CYS A 81 13.22 15.09 1.87
C CYS A 81 13.66 15.06 3.34
N ALA A 82 12.85 15.58 4.26
CA ALA A 82 13.15 15.51 5.69
C ALA A 82 13.20 14.06 6.20
N LEU A 83 12.31 13.19 5.71
CA LEU A 83 12.30 11.76 6.04
C LEU A 83 13.56 11.02 5.53
N LEU A 84 14.09 11.39 4.37
CA LEU A 84 15.37 10.84 3.89
C LEU A 84 16.51 11.19 4.85
N VAL A 85 16.62 12.47 5.22
CA VAL A 85 17.65 12.92 6.16
C VAL A 85 17.48 12.20 7.51
N LEU A 86 16.24 12.04 7.97
CA LEU A 86 15.95 11.34 9.22
C LEU A 86 16.37 9.85 9.17
N VAL A 87 16.23 9.18 8.03
CA VAL A 87 16.70 7.80 7.86
C VAL A 87 18.21 7.69 7.88
N GLU A 88 18.96 8.68 7.40
CA GLU A 88 20.41 8.67 7.56
C GLU A 88 20.83 8.87 9.02
N LEU A 89 20.07 9.65 9.79
CA LEU A 89 20.39 9.95 11.19
C LEU A 89 20.00 8.83 12.18
N ILE A 90 18.84 8.19 11.97
CA ILE A 90 18.22 7.27 12.95
C ILE A 90 17.83 5.92 12.29
N GLY A 91 18.12 5.73 11.01
CA GLY A 91 17.75 4.51 10.27
C GLY A 91 18.47 3.28 10.78
N GLY A 92 17.72 2.20 10.94
CA GLY A 92 18.26 0.90 11.34
C GLY A 92 19.10 0.27 10.22
N MET A 93 20.22 -0.35 10.59
CA MET A 93 21.01 -1.16 9.67
C MET A 93 20.28 -2.49 9.40
N GLY A 94 19.62 -2.60 8.25
CA GLY A 94 19.07 -3.85 7.73
C GLY A 94 19.84 -4.30 6.50
N GLY A 95 20.75 -5.27 6.64
CA GLY A 95 21.48 -5.85 5.50
C GLY A 95 22.67 -5.03 4.96
N GLY A 96 23.30 -4.19 5.79
CA GLY A 96 24.52 -3.45 5.45
C GLY A 96 24.32 -2.05 4.85
N SER A 97 23.08 -1.55 4.78
CA SER A 97 22.75 -0.18 4.35
C SER A 97 21.59 0.38 5.18
N GLN A 98 21.71 1.62 5.65
CA GLN A 98 20.66 2.32 6.38
C GLN A 98 19.55 2.75 5.40
N ARG A 99 18.49 1.95 5.31
CA ARG A 99 17.36 2.19 4.37
C ARG A 99 16.00 2.18 5.03
N TRP A 100 15.91 1.62 6.23
CA TRP A 100 14.64 1.33 6.89
C TRP A 100 14.50 2.16 8.16
N LEU A 101 13.43 2.95 8.23
CA LEU A 101 13.01 3.61 9.47
C LEU A 101 12.08 2.66 10.22
N ASN A 102 12.49 2.21 11.41
CA ASN A 102 11.62 1.43 12.28
C ASN A 102 10.81 2.38 13.17
N LEU A 103 9.52 2.56 12.86
CA LEU A 103 8.58 3.38 13.63
C LEU A 103 7.95 2.61 14.81
N GLY A 104 8.44 1.40 15.12
CA GLY A 104 7.93 0.51 16.17
C GLY A 104 6.74 -0.34 15.74
N PHE A 105 5.79 0.22 14.99
CA PHE A 105 4.62 -0.50 14.45
C PHE A 105 4.73 -0.83 12.96
N MET A 106 5.58 -0.11 12.23
CA MET A 106 5.80 -0.29 10.80
C MET A 106 7.23 0.11 10.44
N THR A 107 7.81 -0.61 9.49
CA THR A 107 9.06 -0.20 8.85
C THR A 107 8.73 0.58 7.58
N LEU A 108 9.23 1.81 7.50
CA LEU A 108 9.01 2.70 6.36
C LEU A 108 10.32 2.92 5.62
N GLN A 109 10.28 2.85 4.29
CA GLN A 109 11.41 3.13 3.41
C GLN A 109 11.12 4.44 2.64
N PRO A 110 11.68 5.59 3.07
CA PRO A 110 11.34 6.88 2.48
C PRO A 110 11.69 6.99 0.99
N SER A 111 12.73 6.29 0.55
CA SER A 111 13.15 6.29 -0.85
C SER A 111 12.09 5.71 -1.80
N GLU A 112 11.24 4.79 -1.33
CA GLU A 112 10.13 4.26 -2.13
C GLU A 112 9.05 5.32 -2.35
N LEU A 113 8.82 6.18 -1.36
CA LEU A 113 7.85 7.27 -1.44
C LEU A 113 8.28 8.43 -2.34
N MET A 114 9.57 8.52 -2.67
CA MET A 114 10.11 9.49 -3.64
C MET A 114 10.08 9.01 -5.09
N LYS A 115 9.79 7.73 -5.33
CA LYS A 115 9.70 7.20 -6.70
C LYS A 115 8.53 7.73 -7.55
N PRO A 116 7.35 8.13 -7.03
CA PRO A 116 6.28 8.60 -7.87
C PRO A 116 6.64 9.96 -8.47
N GLY A 117 6.87 9.96 -9.79
CA GLY A 117 7.03 11.10 -10.68
C GLY A 117 6.32 10.80 -12.00
#